data_AF-A0A2S9QK90-F1
#
_entry.id   AF-A0A2S9QK90-F1
#
_cell.length_a   1.000
_cell.length_b   1.000
_cell.length_c   1.000
_cell.angle_alpha   90.00
_cell.angle_beta   90.00
_cell.angle_gamma   90.00
#
_symmetry.space_group_name_H-M   'P 1'
#
loop_
_entity.id
_entity.type
_entity.pdbx_description
1 polymer ?
#
loop_
_entity_poly.entity_id
_entity_poly.type
_entity_poly.pdbx_seq_one_letter_code
_entity_poly.pdbx_strand_id
1 'polypeptide(L)'
;MPTTLPRTQLTHTPEVQRALKIAARRWPGEKPSTLMQRLLEEGARAVEVDLAEQREERRVRIDEAFEELTELELRYPPDYLKRLREEWEE
;
A
#
# COMPACT_ATOMS: atom_id res chain seq x y z
N MET A 1 -28.08 -20.88 20.88
CA MET A 1 -27.80 -19.49 20.47
C MET A 1 -26.61 -19.48 19.51
N PRO A 2 -26.83 -19.63 18.19
CA PRO A 2 -25.78 -19.34 17.22
C PRO A 2 -25.58 -17.82 17.17
N THR A 3 -24.38 -17.35 17.46
CA THR A 3 -24.00 -15.95 17.27
C THR A 3 -23.84 -15.69 15.77
N THR A 4 -24.36 -14.57 15.26
CA THR A 4 -24.30 -14.19 13.83
C THR A 4 -22.87 -13.98 13.32
N LEU A 5 -21.93 -13.67 14.23
CA LEU A 5 -20.54 -13.45 13.88
C LEU A 5 -19.76 -14.77 13.78
N PRO A 6 -18.91 -14.94 12.74
CA PRO A 6 -18.04 -16.09 12.62
C PRO A 6 -17.02 -16.11 13.78
N ARG A 7 -16.76 -17.31 14.30
CA ARG A 7 -15.71 -17.52 15.31
C ARG A 7 -14.42 -17.89 14.62
N THR A 8 -13.37 -17.12 14.88
CA THR A 8 -12.01 -17.49 14.48
C THR A 8 -11.34 -18.21 15.65
N GLN A 9 -10.93 -19.46 15.45
CA GLN A 9 -10.11 -20.16 16.42
C GLN A 9 -8.66 -19.74 16.23
N LEU A 10 -8.01 -19.30 17.32
CA LEU A 10 -6.60 -18.94 17.32
C LEU A 10 -5.87 -19.76 18.37
N THR A 11 -4.85 -20.49 17.94
CA THR A 11 -3.96 -21.21 18.85
C THR A 11 -2.95 -20.23 19.44
N HIS A 12 -2.79 -20.25 20.76
CA HIS A 12 -1.80 -19.41 21.46
C HIS A 12 -0.38 -19.95 21.29
N THR A 13 0.16 -19.84 20.08
CA THR A 13 1.56 -20.17 19.81
C THR A 13 2.51 -19.24 20.58
N PRO A 14 3.81 -19.56 20.67
CA PRO A 14 4.80 -18.67 21.29
C PRO A 14 4.79 -17.25 20.70
N GLU A 15 4.54 -17.10 19.40
CA GLU A 15 4.44 -15.83 18.68
C GLU A 15 3.25 -15.02 19.20
N VAL A 16 2.07 -15.66 19.29
CA VAL A 16 0.85 -15.04 19.83
C VAL A 16 1.08 -14.62 21.28
N GLN A 17 1.71 -15.46 22.09
CA GLN A 17 2.05 -15.13 23.47
C GLN A 17 3.03 -13.96 23.57
N ARG A 18 4.03 -13.87 22.68
CA ARG A 18 4.93 -12.72 22.60
C ARG A 18 4.16 -11.45 22.23
N ALA A 19 3.28 -11.51 21.22
CA ALA A 19 2.45 -10.37 20.81
C ALA A 19 1.55 -9.87 21.95
N LEU A 20 0.91 -10.79 22.68
CA LEU A 20 0.08 -10.45 23.84
C LEU A 20 0.88 -9.84 24.99
N LYS A 21 2.11 -10.30 25.25
CA LYS A 21 3.00 -9.67 26.23
C LYS A 21 3.36 -8.24 25.85
N ILE A 22 3.61 -7.98 24.56
CA ILE A 22 3.88 -6.64 24.05
C ILE A 22 2.62 -5.76 24.19
N ALA A 23 1.47 -6.28 23.78
CA ALA A 23 0.19 -5.60 23.90
C ALA A 23 -0.14 -5.24 25.36
N ALA A 24 0.10 -6.16 26.30
CA ALA A 24 -0.13 -5.93 27.73
C ALA A 24 0.75 -4.81 28.32
N ARG A 25 1.93 -4.52 27.73
CA ARG A 25 2.73 -3.36 28.13
C ARG A 25 2.07 -2.05 27.70
N ARG A 26 1.41 -2.04 26.54
CA ARG A 26 0.70 -0.88 26.00
C ARG A 26 -0.69 -0.70 26.63
N TRP A 27 -1.38 -1.79 26.92
CA TRP A 27 -2.70 -1.81 27.54
C TRP A 27 -2.70 -2.73 28.77
N PRO A 28 -2.18 -2.23 29.91
CA PRO A 28 -2.04 -3.03 31.12
C PRO A 28 -3.41 -3.40 31.73
N GLY A 29 -3.50 -4.61 32.28
CA GLY A 29 -4.70 -5.10 32.98
C GLY A 29 -5.81 -5.65 32.07
N GLU A 30 -5.67 -5.54 30.75
CA GLU A 30 -6.65 -6.05 29.80
C GLU A 30 -6.59 -7.58 29.65
N LYS A 31 -7.74 -8.19 29.36
CA LYS A 31 -7.85 -9.63 29.11
C LYS A 31 -7.20 -9.98 27.75
N PRO A 32 -6.68 -11.21 27.58
CA PRO A 32 -6.07 -11.64 26.31
C PRO A 32 -6.96 -11.42 25.07
N SER A 33 -8.27 -11.65 25.18
CA SER A 33 -9.22 -11.41 24.08
C SER A 33 -9.29 -9.94 23.68
N THR A 34 -9.28 -9.03 24.64
CA THR A 34 -9.29 -7.58 24.38
C THR A 34 -7.98 -7.14 23.76
N LEU A 35 -6.86 -7.68 24.25
CA LEU A 35 -5.54 -7.43 23.67
C LEU A 35 -5.46 -7.91 22.21
N MET A 36 -6.00 -9.10 21.89
CA MET A 36 -6.09 -9.58 20.51
C MET A 36 -6.91 -8.66 19.62
N GLN A 37 -8.07 -8.20 20.10
CA GLN A 37 -8.90 -7.25 19.36
C GLN A 37 -8.15 -5.95 19.07
N ARG A 38 -7.51 -5.35 20.09
CA ARG A 38 -6.73 -4.11 19.92
C ARG A 38 -5.56 -4.30 18.95
N LEU A 39 -4.87 -5.44 19.02
CA LEU A 39 -3.81 -5.77 18.07
C LEU A 39 -4.32 -5.89 16.63
N LEU A 40 -5.50 -6.49 16.42
CA LEU A 40 -6.13 -6.57 15.10
C LEU A 40 -6.49 -5.19 14.57
N GLU A 41 -7.02 -4.30 15.41
CA GLU A 41 -7.35 -2.92 15.04
C GLU A 41 -6.08 -2.12 14.70
N GLU A 42 -5.01 -2.21 15.49
CA GLU A 42 -3.73 -1.59 15.16
C GLU A 42 -3.13 -2.16 13.88
N GLY A 43 -3.17 -3.48 13.70
CA GLY A 43 -2.68 -4.14 12.50
C GLY A 43 -3.44 -3.72 11.24
N ALA A 44 -4.76 -3.59 11.32
CA ALA A 44 -5.58 -3.09 10.23
C ALA A 44 -5.18 -1.67 9.83
N ARG A 45 -5.01 -0.77 10.81
CA ARG A 45 -4.56 0.61 10.55
C ARG A 45 -3.18 0.66 9.90
N ALA A 46 -2.23 -0.15 10.37
CA ALA A 46 -0.90 -0.21 9.77
C ALA A 46 -0.97 -0.65 8.29
N VAL A 47 -1.73 -1.70 7.99
CA VAL A 47 -1.92 -2.18 6.61
C VAL A 47 -2.61 -1.13 5.74
N GLU A 48 -3.60 -0.40 6.26
CA GLU A 48 -4.26 0.68 5.51
C GLU A 48 -3.30 1.82 5.14
N VAL A 49 -2.41 2.20 6.06
CA VAL A 49 -1.37 3.21 5.81
C VAL A 49 -0.39 2.73 4.75
N ASP A 50 0.16 1.52 4.89
CA ASP A 50 1.10 0.94 3.92
C ASP A 50 0.48 0.88 2.51
N LEU A 51 -0.80 0.49 2.41
CA LEU A 51 -1.51 0.45 1.13
C LEU A 51 -1.79 1.86 0.57
N ALA A 52 -1.98 2.87 1.41
CA ALA A 52 -2.14 4.24 0.96
C ALA A 52 -0.81 4.79 0.42
N GLU A 53 0.31 4.54 1.12
CA GLU A 53 1.65 4.93 0.69
C GLU A 53 2.02 4.28 -0.65
N GLN A 54 1.81 2.97 -0.80
CA GLN A 54 2.06 2.26 -2.07
C GLN A 54 1.23 2.81 -3.23
N ARG A 55 -0.02 3.24 -2.97
CA ARG A 55 -0.86 3.87 -4.00
C ARG A 55 -0.30 5.24 -4.39
N GLU A 56 0.19 6.00 -3.42
CA GLU A 56 0.79 7.30 -3.70
C GLU A 56 2.09 7.17 -4.49
N GLU A 57 2.98 6.27 -4.09
CA GLU A 57 4.22 5.97 -4.85
C GLU A 57 3.91 5.52 -6.28
N ARG A 58 2.83 4.74 -6.46
CA ARG A 58 2.40 4.32 -7.80
C ARG A 58 1.85 5.50 -8.60
N ARG A 59 1.12 6.42 -7.97
CA ARG A 59 0.61 7.63 -8.63
C ARG A 59 1.76 8.54 -9.08
N VAL A 60 2.70 8.83 -8.19
CA VAL A 60 3.88 9.65 -8.51
C VAL A 60 4.64 9.09 -9.71
N ARG A 61 4.91 7.78 -9.73
CA ARG A 61 5.57 7.14 -10.88
C ARG A 61 4.79 7.23 -12.19
N ILE A 62 3.46 7.24 -12.14
CA ILE A 62 2.64 7.41 -13.33
C ILE A 62 2.72 8.86 -13.82
N ASP A 63 2.63 9.82 -12.90
CA ASP A 63 2.70 11.25 -13.22
C ASP A 63 4.08 11.58 -13.83
N GLU A 64 5.17 11.08 -13.26
CA GLU A 64 6.54 11.19 -13.81
C GLU A 64 6.63 10.62 -15.24
N ALA A 65 6.04 9.44 -15.49
CA ALA A 65 6.04 8.84 -16.83
C ALA A 65 5.23 9.66 -17.86
N PHE A 66 4.16 10.32 -17.43
CA PHE A 66 3.40 11.23 -18.28
C PHE A 66 4.17 12.51 -18.60
N GLU A 67 4.92 13.06 -17.63
CA GLU A 67 5.80 14.21 -17.84
C GLU A 67 6.88 13.87 -18.87
N GLU A 68 7.57 12.74 -18.71
CA GLU A 68 8.58 12.26 -19.68
C GLU A 68 8.00 12.10 -21.10
N LEU A 69 6.80 11.52 -21.21
CA LEU A 69 6.13 11.36 -22.49
C LEU A 69 5.79 12.71 -23.14
N THR A 70 5.36 13.68 -22.34
CA THR A 70 5.04 15.03 -22.81
C THR A 70 6.30 15.76 -23.29
N GLU A 71 7.43 15.61 -22.59
CA GLU A 71 8.71 16.14 -23.04
C GLU A 71 9.16 15.52 -24.37
N LEU A 72 8.94 14.22 -24.56
CA LEU A 72 9.22 13.55 -25.82
C LEU A 72 8.34 14.07 -26.96
N GLU A 73 7.06 14.32 -26.72
CA GLU A 73 6.16 14.92 -27.72
C GLU A 73 6.62 16.34 -28.12
N LEU A 74 7.12 17.13 -27.17
CA LEU A 74 7.68 18.45 -27.46
C LEU A 74 8.98 18.35 -28.28
N ARG A 75 9.84 17.37 -28.00
CA ARG A 75 11.10 17.14 -28.72
C ARG A 75 10.90 16.52 -30.09
N TYR A 76 9.91 15.64 -30.21
CA TYR A 76 9.56 14.89 -31.41
C TYR A 76 8.09 15.12 -31.72
N PRO A 77 7.74 16.34 -32.19
CA PRO A 77 6.36 16.65 -32.54
C PRO A 77 5.86 15.72 -33.66
N PRO A 78 4.54 15.61 -33.87
CA PRO A 78 3.97 14.65 -34.82
C PRO A 78 4.51 14.76 -36.25
N ASP A 79 4.96 15.95 -36.65
CA ASP A 79 5.52 16.25 -37.97
C ASP A 79 7.05 16.09 -38.04
N TYR A 80 7.72 15.79 -36.92
CA TYR A 80 9.18 15.70 -36.81
C TYR A 80 9.79 14.78 -37.87
N LEU A 81 9.23 13.58 -38.05
CA LEU A 81 9.72 12.62 -39.04
C LEU A 81 9.47 13.06 -40.48
N LYS A 82 8.42 13.86 -40.70
CA LYS A 82 8.12 14.44 -42.02
C LYS A 82 9.16 15.50 -42.35
N ARG A 83 9.40 16.45 -41.44
CA ARG A 83 10.43 17.50 -41.58
C ARG A 83 11.82 16.91 -41.77
N LEU A 84 12.19 15.92 -40.97
CA LEU A 84 13.50 15.25 -41.08
C LEU A 84 13.70 14.58 -42.45
N ARG A 85 12.64 14.04 -43.05
CA ARG A 85 12.68 13.41 -44.38
C ARG A 85 12.77 14.44 -45.51
N GLU A 86 12.20 15.62 -45.33
CA GLU A 86 12.29 16.73 -46.29
C GLU A 86 13.71 17.34 -46.33
N GLU A 87 14.48 17.24 -45.25
CA GLU A 87 15.90 17.68 -45.20
C GLU A 87 16.86 16.75 -45.97
N TRP A 88 16.42 15.53 -46.27
CA TRP A 88 17.18 14.58 -47.08
C TRP A 88 16.67 14.66 -48.52
N GLU A 89 17.15 15.66 -49.27
CA GLU A 89 17.06 15.62 -50.73
C GLU A 89 17.96 14.46 -51.25
N GLU A 90 17.44 13.63 -52.14
CA GLU A 90 18.22 12.62 -52.87
C GLU A 90 19.39 13.23 -53.67
#